data_AF-A0A2C9WVG7-F1
#
_entry.id   AF-A0A2C9WVG7-F1
#
_cell.length_a   1.000
_cell.length_b   1.000
_cell.length_c   1.000
_cell.angle_alpha   90.00
_cell.angle_beta   90.00
_cell.angle_gamma   90.00
#
_symmetry.space_group_name_H-M   'P 1'
#
loop_
_entity.id
_entity.type
_entity.pdbx_description
1 polymer ?
#
loop_
_entity_poly.entity_id
_entity_poly.type
_entity_poly.pdbx_seq_one_letter_code
_entity_poly.pdbx_strand_id
1 'polypeptide(L)'
;YEHQTLVLYMGLVGLEKICQKLIEHGQRPNMPVALISKGTTPEQKVVVGTLADIASKVAEHQIQAPTLTIIGEVVELREKFFGSLEPYCKNI
;
A
#
# COMPACT_ATOMS: atom_id res chain seq x y z
N TYR A 1 -7.46 5.54 -15.96
CA TYR A 1 -7.12 5.18 -14.57
C TYR A 1 -6.08 4.05 -14.46
N GLU A 2 -5.92 3.18 -15.46
CA GLU A 2 -5.00 2.01 -15.35
C GLU A 2 -3.50 2.36 -15.25
N HIS A 3 -3.09 3.57 -15.67
CA HIS A 3 -1.70 4.04 -15.62
C HIS A 3 -1.46 5.15 -14.59
N GLN A 4 -2.38 5.35 -13.64
CA GLN A 4 -2.23 6.38 -12.60
C GLN A 4 -1.87 5.74 -11.27
N THR A 5 -0.99 6.41 -10.53
CA THR A 5 -0.72 6.09 -9.13
C THR A 5 -1.58 6.97 -8.25
N LEU A 6 -2.42 6.35 -7.43
CA LEU A 6 -3.20 7.05 -6.42
C LEU A 6 -2.50 6.96 -5.07
N VAL A 7 -2.28 8.10 -4.43
CA VAL A 7 -1.68 8.20 -3.09
C VAL A 7 -2.68 8.83 -2.14
N LEU A 8 -3.07 8.09 -1.11
CA LEU A 8 -4.08 8.48 -0.14
C LEU A 8 -3.44 8.72 1.22
N TYR A 9 -3.68 9.90 1.76
CA TYR A 9 -3.36 10.25 3.14
C TYR A 9 -4.56 9.99 4.03
N MET A 10 -4.31 9.49 5.25
CA MET A 10 -5.37 9.25 6.25
C MET A 10 -6.46 8.28 5.77
N GLY A 11 -6.15 7.41 4.81
CA GLY A 11 -7.10 6.49 4.19
C GLY A 11 -7.48 5.28 5.05
N LEU A 12 -6.81 5.05 6.19
CA LEU A 12 -6.94 3.81 6.98
C LEU A 12 -8.37 3.49 7.40
N VAL A 13 -9.08 4.47 7.99
CA VAL A 13 -10.46 4.26 8.50
C VAL A 13 -11.45 3.98 7.36
N GLY A 14 -11.22 4.59 6.19
CA GLY A 14 -12.10 4.46 5.02
C GLY A 14 -11.62 3.42 4.00
N LEU A 15 -10.55 2.66 4.29
CA LEU A 15 -9.81 1.90 3.29
C LEU A 15 -10.69 0.91 2.54
N GLU A 16 -11.50 0.14 3.26
CA GLU A 16 -12.43 -0.84 2.69
C GLU A 16 -13.41 -0.18 1.72
N LYS A 17 -14.06 0.90 2.17
CA LYS A 17 -15.02 1.65 1.35
C LYS A 17 -14.36 2.28 0.12
N ILE A 18 -13.14 2.79 0.26
CA ILE A 18 -12.37 3.36 -0.86
C ILE A 18 -12.07 2.26 -1.88
N CYS A 19 -11.58 1.10 -1.43
CA CYS A 19 -11.27 -0.03 -2.33
C CYS A 19 -12.52 -0.50 -3.07
N GLN A 20 -13.64 -0.68 -2.36
CA GLN A 20 -14.92 -1.04 -2.96
C GLN A 20 -15.35 -0.02 -4.02
N LYS A 21 -15.31 1.28 -3.71
CA LYS A 21 -15.70 2.33 -4.66
C LYS A 21 -14.79 2.38 -5.88
N LEU A 22 -13.48 2.20 -5.71
CA LEU A 22 -12.55 2.14 -6.85
C LEU A 22 -12.90 0.98 -7.78
N ILE A 23 -13.18 -0.21 -7.23
CA ILE A 23 -13.60 -1.38 -8.01
C ILE A 23 -14.93 -1.11 -8.72
N GLU A 24 -15.93 -0.57 -8.02
CA GLU A 24 -17.23 -0.18 -8.59
C GLU A 24 -17.09 0.82 -9.76
N HIS A 25 -16.11 1.72 -9.70
CA HIS A 25 -15.81 2.69 -10.75
C HIS A 25 -14.84 2.17 -11.83
N GLY A 26 -14.59 0.86 -11.88
CA GLY A 26 -13.87 0.20 -12.97
C GLY A 26 -12.37 0.00 -12.74
N GLN A 27 -11.87 0.13 -11.52
CA GLN A 27 -10.54 -0.40 -11.18
C GLN A 27 -10.57 -1.93 -11.07
N ARG A 28 -9.48 -2.57 -11.47
CA ARG A 28 -9.35 -4.02 -11.40
C ARG A 28 -9.16 -4.45 -9.93
N PRO A 29 -9.85 -5.49 -9.44
CA PRO A 29 -9.70 -5.95 -8.05
C PRO A 29 -8.27 -6.38 -7.69
N ASN A 30 -7.51 -6.86 -8.67
CA ASN A 30 -6.11 -7.25 -8.50
C ASN A 30 -5.11 -6.07 -8.58
N MET A 31 -5.57 -4.82 -8.72
CA MET A 31 -4.70 -3.65 -8.76
C MET A 31 -3.83 -3.61 -7.50
N PRO A 32 -2.49 -3.54 -7.62
CA PRO A 32 -1.59 -3.56 -6.47
C PRO A 32 -1.81 -2.39 -5.50
N VAL A 33 -1.72 -2.68 -4.21
CA VAL A 33 -1.84 -1.70 -3.13
C VAL A 33 -0.75 -1.94 -2.10
N ALA A 34 -0.10 -0.85 -1.67
CA ALA A 34 0.76 -0.82 -0.51
C ALA A 34 0.21 0.16 0.53
N LEU A 35 0.11 -0.28 1.78
CA LEU A 35 -0.16 0.59 2.91
C LEU A 35 1.08 0.66 3.79
N ILE A 36 1.55 1.89 4.04
CA ILE A 36 2.72 2.20 4.85
C ILE A 36 2.26 2.93 6.11
N SER A 37 2.61 2.41 7.28
CA SER A 37 2.40 3.05 8.58
C SER A 37 3.73 3.50 9.14
N LYS A 38 3.75 4.66 9.82
CA LYS A 38 4.95 5.26 10.41
C LYS A 38 6.14 5.26 9.44
N GLY A 39 5.89 5.71 8.20
CA GLY A 39 6.87 5.72 7.13
C GLY A 39 8.15 6.47 7.55
N THR A 40 9.32 6.00 7.09
CA THR A 40 10.65 6.56 7.40
C THR A 40 11.06 6.51 8.88
N THR A 41 10.33 5.78 9.73
CA THR A 41 10.71 5.54 11.13
C THR A 41 11.13 4.08 11.36
N PRO A 42 11.86 3.76 12.45
CA PRO A 42 12.20 2.39 12.80
C PRO A 42 10.98 1.48 13.00
N GLU A 43 9.83 2.05 13.36
CA GLU A 43 8.56 1.34 13.55
C GLU A 43 7.73 1.23 12.27
N GLN A 44 8.31 1.52 11.11
CA GLN A 44 7.62 1.44 9.83
C GLN A 44 7.07 0.04 9.60
N LYS A 45 5.79 -0.03 9.24
CA LYS A 45 5.13 -1.26 8.78
C LYS A 45 4.64 -1.07 7.36
N VAL A 46 4.86 -2.07 6.51
CA VAL A 46 4.39 -2.09 5.13
C VAL A 46 3.53 -3.34 4.94
N VAL A 47 2.30 -3.14 4.49
CA VAL A 47 1.39 -4.21 4.10
C VAL A 47 1.15 -4.09 2.60
N VAL A 48 1.37 -5.18 1.86
CA VAL A 48 1.17 -5.23 0.41
C VAL A 48 0.05 -6.20 0.08
N GLY A 49 -0.79 -5.81 -0.87
CA GLY A 49 -1.90 -6.60 -1.35
C GLY A 49 -2.46 -6.02 -2.63
N THR A 50 -3.75 -6.18 -2.79
CA THR A 50 -4.54 -5.75 -3.93
C THR A 50 -5.76 -4.98 -3.42
N LEU A 51 -6.47 -4.27 -4.31
CA LEU A 51 -7.73 -3.63 -3.94
C LEU A 51 -8.73 -4.62 -3.31
N ALA A 52 -8.70 -5.89 -3.70
CA ALA A 52 -9.60 -6.92 -3.20
C ALA A 52 -9.29 -7.39 -1.75
N ASP A 53 -8.03 -7.34 -1.30
CA ASP A 53 -7.61 -8.00 -0.05
C ASP A 53 -6.89 -7.08 0.95
N ILE A 54 -6.52 -5.86 0.55
CA ILE A 54 -5.68 -5.00 1.39
C ILE A 54 -6.36 -4.61 2.70
N ALA A 55 -7.67 -4.39 2.69
CA ALA A 55 -8.42 -4.02 3.90
C ALA A 55 -8.36 -5.12 4.96
N SER A 56 -8.56 -6.39 4.56
CA SER A 56 -8.46 -7.55 5.45
C SER A 56 -7.04 -7.72 5.98
N LYS A 57 -6.03 -7.65 5.10
CA LYS A 57 -4.62 -7.75 5.51
C LYS A 57 -4.21 -6.69 6.51
N VAL A 58 -4.66 -5.44 6.31
CA VAL A 58 -4.36 -4.32 7.21
C VAL A 58 -4.99 -4.53 8.59
N ALA A 59 -6.21 -5.07 8.65
CA ALA A 59 -6.88 -5.42 9.90
C ALA A 59 -6.13 -6.52 10.66
N GLU A 60 -5.69 -7.58 9.97
CA GLU A 60 -4.91 -8.68 10.54
C GLU A 60 -3.58 -8.20 11.15
N HIS A 61 -2.92 -7.23 10.51
CA HIS A 61 -1.63 -6.69 10.94
C HIS A 61 -1.73 -5.60 12.01
N GLN A 62 -2.96 -5.27 12.46
CA GLN A 62 -3.25 -4.24 13.47
C GLN A 62 -2.54 -2.92 13.18
N ILE A 63 -2.59 -2.48 11.92
CA ILE A 63 -1.91 -1.25 11.51
C ILE A 63 -2.56 -0.02 12.14
N GLN A 64 -1.72 0.89 12.62
CA GLN A 64 -2.15 2.14 13.23
C GLN A 64 -1.78 3.35 12.37
N ALA A 65 -2.53 4.44 12.56
CA ALA A 65 -2.20 5.75 12.00
C ALA A 65 -0.89 6.30 12.60
N PRO A 66 -0.17 7.19 11.89
CA PRO A 66 -0.46 7.70 10.55
C PRO A 66 -0.14 6.70 9.44
N THR A 67 -0.90 6.74 8.35
CA THR A 67 -0.73 5.85 7.19
C THR A 67 -0.74 6.59 5.86
N LEU A 68 -0.01 6.01 4.90
CA LEU A 68 0.00 6.35 3.49
C LEU A 68 -0.42 5.11 2.70
N THR A 69 -1.44 5.23 1.84
CA THR A 69 -1.85 4.13 0.95
C THR A 69 -1.51 4.50 -0.49
N ILE A 70 -0.78 3.61 -1.18
CA ILE A 70 -0.38 3.75 -2.57
C ILE A 70 -1.09 2.66 -3.37
N ILE A 71 -1.80 3.05 -4.42
CA ILE A 71 -2.57 2.15 -5.29
C ILE A 71 -2.04 2.33 -6.72
N GLY A 72 -1.58 1.24 -7.34
CA GLY A 72 -1.08 1.24 -8.72
C GLY A 72 0.12 0.32 -8.94
N GLU A 73 0.47 0.09 -10.21
CA GLU A 73 1.56 -0.80 -10.65
C GLU A 73 2.94 -0.43 -10.08
N VAL A 74 3.12 0.82 -9.64
CA VAL A 74 4.35 1.27 -8.98
C VAL A 74 4.66 0.47 -7.70
N VAL A 75 3.66 -0.16 -7.08
CA VAL A 75 3.86 -1.00 -5.89
C VAL A 75 4.73 -2.20 -6.22
N GLU A 76 4.66 -2.76 -7.43
CA GLU A 76 5.46 -3.91 -7.85
C GLU A 76 6.95 -3.58 -7.98
N LEU A 77 7.29 -2.29 -8.19
CA LEU A 77 8.68 -1.84 -8.27
C LEU A 77 9.42 -2.05 -6.95
N ARG A 78 8.71 -2.09 -5.82
CA ARG A 78 9.30 -2.33 -4.50
C ARG A 78 10.15 -3.59 -4.50
N GLU A 79 9.62 -4.71 -4.99
CA GLU A 79 10.35 -5.99 -5.00
C GLU A 79 11.58 -5.93 -5.90
N LYS A 80 11.48 -5.23 -7.04
CA LYS A 80 12.59 -5.06 -7.99
C LYS A 80 13.75 -4.25 -7.42
N PHE A 81 13.47 -3.22 -6.63
CA PHE A 81 14.50 -2.35 -6.08
C PHE A 81 14.99 -2.80 -4.70
N PHE A 82 14.13 -3.23 -3.78
CA PHE A 82 14.58 -3.60 -2.43
C PHE A 82 15.42 -4.88 -2.42
N GLY A 83 15.15 -5.87 -3.27
CA GLY A 83 16.03 -7.04 -3.43
C GLY A 83 17.42 -6.70 -3.96
N SER A 84 17.57 -5.58 -4.68
CA SER A 84 18.85 -5.08 -5.17
C SER A 84 19.51 -4.05 -4.24
N LEU A 85 18.75 -3.46 -3.31
CA LEU A 85 19.20 -2.39 -2.41
C LEU A 85 19.56 -2.89 -1.01
N GLU A 86 19.38 -4.17 -0.71
CA GLU A 86 19.83 -4.81 0.55
C GLU A 86 21.31 -4.48 0.92
N PRO A 87 22.26 -4.31 -0.03
CA PRO A 87 23.61 -3.84 0.29
C PRO A 87 23.70 -2.37 0.73
N TYR A 88 22.75 -1.53 0.31
CA TYR A 88 22.80 -0.07 0.47
C TYR A 88 21.99 0.43 1.67
N CYS A 89 20.97 -0.30 2.11
CA CYS A 89 20.13 0.06 3.24
C CYS A 89 20.69 -0.35 4.62
N LYS A 90 21.85 -1.02 4.69
CA LYS A 90 22.49 -1.42 5.97
C LYS A 90 23.17 -0.27 6.74
N ASN A 91 23.24 0.94 6.18
CA ASN A 91 23.97 2.06 6.76
C ASN A 91 23.11 3.32 6.99
N ILE A 92 21.80 3.16 7.21
CA ILE A 92 20.91 4.23 7.68
C ILE A 92 20.32 3.81 9.02
#